data_AF-A0A963WRU0-F1
#
_entry.id   AF-A0A963WRU0-F1
#
_cell.length_a   1.000
_cell.length_b   1.000
_cell.length_c   1.000
_cell.angle_alpha   90.00
_cell.angle_beta   90.00
_cell.angle_gamma   90.00
#
_symmetry.space_group_name_H-M   'P 1'
#
loop_
_entity.id
_entity.type
_entity.pdbx_description
1 polymer ?
#
loop_
_entity_poly.entity_id
_entity_poly.type
_entity_poly.pdbx_seq_one_letter_code
_entity_poly.pdbx_strand_id
1 'polypeptide(L)'
;GPHVAALGLVFTGEGHRMGEAFGKGAFVAQHGSWNRKPASGYDVVFVAFDKNGNPAGKPLPVLTGFLTTDGNTHGRPTWVAWGQDGALLVSDDTAGIIWRVIDPKAKPAPAIAEIMVDPLKPQTELRGDPAAAFTDDFARTVPMPIN
;
A
#
# COMPACT_ATOMS: atom_id res chain seq x y z
N GLY A 1 7.32 0.20 -7.62
CA GLY A 1 8.51 0.49 -8.45
C GLY A 1 8.18 1.56 -9.48
N PRO A 2 9.13 2.01 -10.31
CA PRO A 2 8.83 2.97 -11.37
C PRO A 2 7.89 2.35 -12.42
N HIS A 3 7.01 3.17 -12.99
CA HIS A 3 6.02 2.80 -14.03
C HIS A 3 4.92 1.81 -13.64
N VAL A 4 4.81 1.38 -12.37
CA VAL A 4 3.76 0.42 -11.95
C VAL A 4 2.34 1.00 -12.02
N ALA A 5 2.21 2.33 -12.14
CA ALA A 5 0.94 3.06 -12.11
C ALA A 5 0.10 2.70 -10.88
N ALA A 6 0.57 3.09 -9.69
CA ALA A 6 -0.20 2.90 -8.45
C ALA A 6 -1.41 3.85 -8.46
N LEU A 7 -2.62 3.31 -8.55
CA LEU A 7 -3.85 4.09 -8.70
C LEU A 7 -4.76 4.04 -7.45
N GLY A 8 -4.71 2.95 -6.69
CA GLY A 8 -5.55 2.74 -5.52
C GLY A 8 -4.71 2.40 -4.29
N LEU A 9 -5.11 2.93 -3.14
CA LEU A 9 -4.48 2.65 -1.85
C LEU A 9 -5.53 2.58 -0.74
N VAL A 10 -5.40 1.60 0.15
CA VAL A 10 -6.17 1.54 1.39
C VAL A 10 -5.27 1.05 2.53
N PHE A 11 -5.32 1.72 3.68
CA PHE A 11 -4.67 1.21 4.88
C PHE A 11 -5.41 -0.01 5.41
N THR A 12 -4.72 -0.80 6.23
CA THR A 12 -5.33 -1.91 6.95
C THR A 12 -6.53 -1.40 7.76
N GLY A 13 -7.68 -2.05 7.59
CA GLY A 13 -8.92 -1.71 8.29
C GLY A 13 -9.25 -2.74 9.36
N GLU A 14 -10.02 -2.34 10.36
CA GLU A 14 -10.54 -3.24 11.38
C GLU A 14 -11.36 -4.38 10.78
N GLY A 15 -11.39 -5.55 11.41
CA GLY A 15 -12.21 -6.67 10.96
C GLY A 15 -11.78 -7.32 9.64
N HIS A 16 -10.68 -6.86 9.03
CA HIS A 16 -10.19 -7.43 7.77
C HIS A 16 -9.88 -8.92 7.91
N ARG A 17 -10.05 -9.67 6.81
CA ARG A 17 -9.85 -11.13 6.75
C ARG A 17 -8.66 -11.51 5.87
N MET A 18 -7.54 -10.80 6.03
CA MET A 18 -6.30 -11.05 5.27
C MET A 18 -5.26 -11.86 6.05
N GLY A 19 -5.45 -12.06 7.36
CA GLY A 19 -4.49 -12.71 8.24
C GLY A 19 -3.53 -11.72 8.93
N GLU A 20 -2.80 -12.21 9.93
CA GLU A 20 -2.02 -11.37 10.86
C GLU A 20 -0.89 -10.58 10.18
N ALA A 21 -0.28 -11.13 9.12
CA ALA A 21 0.80 -10.49 8.38
C ALA A 21 0.39 -9.15 7.73
N PHE A 22 -0.91 -8.92 7.57
CA PHE A 22 -1.47 -7.75 6.92
C PHE A 22 -2.12 -6.77 7.91
N GLY A 23 -1.83 -6.89 9.21
CA GLY A 23 -2.45 -6.09 10.27
C GLY A 23 -1.97 -4.65 10.39
N LYS A 24 -0.83 -4.30 9.78
CA LYS A 24 -0.22 -2.96 9.87
C LYS A 24 0.46 -2.58 8.57
N GLY A 25 -0.25 -1.80 7.75
CA GLY A 25 0.28 -1.31 6.50
C GLY A 25 -0.78 -0.87 5.52
N ALA A 26 -0.40 -0.81 4.24
CA ALA A 26 -1.27 -0.37 3.16
C ALA A 26 -1.28 -1.37 1.99
N PHE A 27 -2.46 -1.59 1.43
CA PHE A 27 -2.65 -2.29 0.17
C PHE A 27 -2.62 -1.28 -0.98
N VAL A 28 -1.94 -1.63 -2.07
CA VAL A 28 -1.75 -0.75 -3.22
C VAL A 28 -2.07 -1.52 -4.51
N ALA A 29 -3.03 -1.01 -5.29
CA ALA A 29 -3.32 -1.51 -6.63
C ALA A 29 -2.36 -0.89 -7.64
N GLN A 30 -1.60 -1.75 -8.33
CA GLN A 30 -0.67 -1.37 -9.37
C GLN A 30 -1.26 -1.73 -10.74
N HIS A 31 -1.72 -0.70 -11.45
CA HIS A 31 -2.43 -0.84 -12.73
C HIS A 31 -1.58 -1.39 -13.87
N GLY A 32 -0.26 -1.27 -13.75
CA GLY A 32 0.68 -1.82 -14.70
C GLY A 32 1.22 -0.80 -15.70
N SER A 33 2.47 -1.02 -16.10
CA SER A 33 3.23 -0.13 -16.98
C SER A 33 2.81 -0.26 -18.44
N TRP A 34 2.56 0.87 -19.11
CA TRP A 34 2.42 0.92 -20.57
C TRP A 34 3.73 1.23 -21.31
N ASN A 35 4.68 1.93 -20.66
CA ASN A 35 5.92 2.41 -21.26
C ASN A 35 7.18 1.89 -20.53
N ARG A 36 7.28 0.58 -20.34
CA ARG A 36 8.45 -0.06 -19.72
C ARG A 36 8.67 -1.46 -20.28
N LYS A 37 9.93 -1.85 -20.46
CA LYS A 37 10.34 -3.24 -20.74
C LYS A 37 11.46 -3.67 -19.77
N PRO A 38 11.32 -4.78 -19.04
CA PRO A 38 10.11 -5.60 -18.92
C PRO A 38 8.95 -4.82 -18.28
N ALA A 39 7.71 -5.30 -18.42
CA ALA A 39 6.56 -4.68 -17.77
C ALA A 39 6.68 -4.73 -16.23
N SER A 40 5.93 -3.89 -15.52
CA SER A 40 5.91 -3.82 -14.05
C SER A 40 4.53 -3.43 -13.54
N GLY A 41 4.17 -3.86 -12.33
CA GLY A 41 2.81 -3.74 -11.78
C GLY A 41 1.95 -4.93 -12.21
N TYR A 42 0.67 -4.67 -12.49
CA TYR A 42 -0.33 -5.72 -12.77
C TYR A 42 -0.55 -6.64 -11.56
N ASP A 43 -0.62 -6.03 -10.37
CA ASP A 43 -0.82 -6.72 -9.11
C ASP A 43 -1.42 -5.80 -8.05
N VAL A 44 -1.81 -6.42 -6.94
CA VAL A 44 -2.02 -5.75 -5.67
C VAL A 44 -0.92 -6.19 -4.73
N VAL A 45 -0.28 -5.22 -4.07
CA VAL A 45 0.76 -5.47 -3.08
C VAL A 45 0.37 -4.92 -1.72
N PHE A 46 1.01 -5.42 -0.67
CA PHE A 46 0.95 -4.88 0.67
C PHE A 46 2.31 -4.31 1.07
N VAL A 47 2.31 -3.08 1.59
CA VAL A 47 3.49 -2.45 2.19
C VAL A 47 3.30 -2.49 3.70
N ALA A 48 4.17 -3.22 4.40
CA ALA A 48 4.13 -3.31 5.86
C ALA A 48 4.64 -2.02 6.50
N PHE A 49 4.12 -1.66 7.67
CA PHE A 49 4.50 -0.47 8.41
C PHE A 49 5.01 -0.85 9.80
N ASP A 50 6.04 -0.15 10.28
CA ASP A 50 6.55 -0.31 11.64
C ASP A 50 5.62 0.36 12.67
N LYS A 51 5.97 0.26 13.96
CA LYS A 51 5.20 0.84 15.07
C LYS A 51 5.10 2.38 15.03
N ASN A 52 5.99 3.05 14.31
CA ASN A 52 6.05 4.50 14.18
C ASN A 52 5.31 4.97 12.91
N GLY A 53 4.75 4.05 12.12
CA GLY A 53 4.06 4.38 10.87
C GLY A 53 5.00 4.54 9.68
N ASN A 54 6.24 4.06 9.75
CA ASN A 54 7.14 4.08 8.60
C ASN A 54 6.97 2.81 7.75
N PRO A 55 7.00 2.91 6.41
CA PRO A 55 7.09 1.74 5.54
C PRO A 55 8.31 0.88 5.88
N ALA A 56 8.12 -0.44 5.97
CA ALA A 56 9.13 -1.40 6.38
C ALA A 56 9.23 -2.55 5.37
N GLY A 57 10.46 -2.82 4.92
CA GLY A 57 10.75 -3.95 4.02
C GLY A 57 10.25 -3.74 2.57
N LYS A 58 10.21 -4.83 1.82
CA LYS A 58 9.73 -4.85 0.43
C LYS A 58 8.22 -5.08 0.39
N PRO A 59 7.51 -4.53 -0.60
CA PRO A 59 6.11 -4.86 -0.83
C PRO A 59 5.90 -6.38 -1.01
N LEU A 60 4.86 -6.91 -0.38
CA LEU A 60 4.46 -8.31 -0.45
C LEU A 60 3.35 -8.48 -1.49
N PRO A 61 3.39 -9.51 -2.34
CA PRO A 61 2.30 -9.76 -3.29
C PRO A 61 1.03 -10.21 -2.56
N VAL A 62 -0.13 -9.70 -2.99
CA VAL A 62 -1.46 -10.04 -2.44
C VAL A 62 -2.35 -10.67 -3.49
N LEU A 63 -2.46 -10.03 -4.66
CA LEU A 63 -3.24 -10.53 -5.80
C LEU A 63 -2.41 -10.32 -7.06
N THR A 64 -2.05 -11.41 -7.74
CA THR A 64 -1.14 -11.42 -8.90
C THR A 64 -1.74 -12.26 -10.04
N GLY A 65 -1.03 -12.37 -11.16
CA GLY A 65 -1.46 -13.18 -12.31
C GLY A 65 -2.23 -12.42 -13.39
N PHE A 66 -2.31 -11.09 -13.27
CA PHE A 66 -2.97 -10.24 -14.26
C PHE A 66 -2.16 -10.04 -15.54
N LEU A 67 -0.83 -10.11 -15.47
CA LEU A 67 0.08 -10.04 -16.61
C LEU A 67 0.52 -11.45 -17.02
N THR A 68 0.36 -11.77 -18.29
CA THR A 68 0.77 -13.05 -18.87
C THR A 68 2.23 -13.03 -19.33
N THR A 69 2.81 -14.20 -19.56
CA THR A 69 4.23 -14.33 -19.96
C THR A 69 4.52 -13.77 -21.35
N ASP A 70 3.51 -13.69 -22.23
CA ASP A 70 3.60 -13.10 -23.57
C ASP A 70 3.35 -11.57 -23.58
N GLY A 71 3.13 -10.95 -22.41
CA GLY A 71 2.95 -9.50 -22.27
C GLY A 71 1.53 -9.00 -22.45
N ASN A 72 0.56 -9.90 -22.63
CA ASN A 72 -0.87 -9.58 -22.57
C ASN A 72 -1.36 -9.44 -21.12
N THR A 73 -2.58 -8.94 -20.94
CA THR A 73 -3.17 -8.80 -19.62
C THR A 73 -4.59 -9.34 -19.54
N HIS A 74 -4.90 -10.02 -18.44
CA HIS A 74 -6.26 -10.46 -18.11
C HIS A 74 -7.04 -9.41 -17.31
N GLY A 75 -6.41 -8.31 -16.93
CA GLY A 75 -7.01 -7.32 -16.05
C GLY A 75 -6.00 -6.33 -15.48
N ARG A 76 -6.46 -5.17 -15.01
CA ARG A 76 -5.59 -4.12 -14.48
C ARG A 76 -6.17 -3.55 -13.18
N PRO A 77 -5.59 -3.90 -12.02
CA PRO A 77 -6.05 -3.37 -10.73
C PRO A 77 -6.05 -1.84 -10.70
N THR A 78 -7.17 -1.24 -10.30
CA THR A 78 -7.36 0.22 -10.26
C THR A 78 -7.56 0.75 -8.85
N TRP A 79 -8.54 0.23 -8.12
CA TRP A 79 -8.91 0.72 -6.78
C TRP A 79 -8.97 -0.43 -5.78
N VAL A 80 -8.78 -0.11 -4.49
CA VAL A 80 -8.91 -1.03 -3.37
C VAL A 80 -9.78 -0.44 -2.27
N ALA A 81 -10.66 -1.25 -1.68
CA ALA A 81 -11.52 -0.85 -0.57
C ALA A 81 -11.87 -2.05 0.32
N TRP A 82 -12.31 -1.78 1.55
CA TRP A 82 -12.80 -2.82 2.44
C TRP A 82 -14.29 -3.08 2.22
N GLY A 83 -14.64 -4.35 2.04
CA GLY A 83 -16.02 -4.83 2.13
C GLY A 83 -16.46 -4.95 3.59
N GLN A 84 -17.77 -4.88 3.82
CA GLN A 84 -18.36 -5.01 5.18
C GLN A 84 -18.10 -6.36 5.84
N ASP A 85 -17.77 -7.38 5.04
CA ASP A 85 -17.42 -8.73 5.47
C ASP A 85 -15.92 -8.92 5.73
N GLY A 86 -15.14 -7.83 5.69
CA GLY A 86 -13.70 -7.80 5.92
C GLY A 86 -12.87 -8.23 4.70
N ALA A 87 -13.48 -8.43 3.54
CA ALA A 87 -12.74 -8.72 2.31
C ALA A 87 -12.08 -7.47 1.73
N LEU A 88 -10.93 -7.63 1.10
CA LEU A 88 -10.36 -6.61 0.24
C LEU A 88 -11.06 -6.68 -1.12
N LEU A 89 -11.75 -5.62 -1.49
CA LEU A 89 -12.34 -5.43 -2.81
C LEU A 89 -11.31 -4.75 -3.72
N VAL A 90 -11.10 -5.29 -4.91
CA VAL A 90 -10.17 -4.75 -5.90
C VAL A 90 -10.93 -4.55 -7.22
N SER A 91 -10.96 -3.34 -7.75
CA SER A 91 -11.55 -3.09 -9.06
C SER A 91 -10.53 -3.29 -10.18
N ASP A 92 -11.00 -3.77 -11.32
CA ASP A 92 -10.25 -4.00 -12.55
C ASP A 92 -11.02 -3.41 -13.73
N ASP A 93 -10.46 -2.37 -14.35
CA ASP A 93 -11.12 -1.63 -15.41
C ASP A 93 -11.03 -2.30 -16.78
N THR A 94 -10.03 -3.16 -16.99
CA THR A 94 -9.77 -3.79 -18.28
C THR A 94 -10.63 -5.04 -18.45
N ALA A 95 -10.83 -5.79 -17.37
CA ALA A 95 -11.72 -6.96 -17.38
C ALA A 95 -13.17 -6.62 -16.98
N GLY A 96 -13.40 -5.45 -16.35
CA GLY A 96 -14.70 -5.09 -15.80
C GLY A 96 -15.10 -5.95 -14.58
N ILE A 97 -14.12 -6.38 -13.79
CA ILE A 97 -14.29 -7.30 -12.65
C ILE A 97 -14.05 -6.56 -11.32
N ILE A 98 -14.84 -6.91 -10.31
CA ILE A 98 -14.49 -6.62 -8.90
C ILE A 98 -14.05 -7.93 -8.24
N TRP A 99 -12.78 -7.99 -7.86
CA TRP A 99 -12.22 -9.11 -7.13
C TRP A 99 -12.50 -8.96 -5.64
N ARG A 100 -12.87 -10.07 -4.98
CA ARG A 100 -13.06 -10.13 -3.53
C ARG A 100 -12.01 -11.06 -2.94
N VAL A 101 -11.05 -10.51 -2.20
CA VAL A 101 -9.88 -11.22 -1.68
C VAL A 101 -10.00 -11.41 -0.17
N ILE A 102 -9.80 -12.64 0.29
CA ILE A 102 -9.70 -13.03 1.70
C ILE A 102 -8.65 -14.13 1.83
N ASP A 103 -8.08 -14.28 3.03
CA ASP A 103 -7.55 -15.55 3.48
C ASP A 103 -8.73 -16.38 4.04
N PRO A 104 -9.10 -17.51 3.42
CA PRO A 104 -10.22 -18.35 3.87
C PRO A 104 -10.08 -18.85 5.32
N LYS A 105 -8.85 -18.93 5.83
CA LYS A 105 -8.55 -19.38 7.20
C LYS A 105 -8.51 -18.22 8.20
N ALA A 106 -8.43 -16.97 7.73
CA ALA A 106 -8.39 -15.81 8.59
C ALA A 106 -9.75 -15.55 9.25
N LYS A 107 -9.70 -15.39 10.57
CA LYS A 107 -10.76 -14.76 11.36
C LYS A 107 -10.71 -13.24 11.13
N PRO A 108 -11.80 -12.50 11.37
CA PRO A 108 -11.76 -11.04 11.37
C PRO A 108 -10.68 -10.53 12.33
N ALA A 109 -9.85 -9.61 11.84
CA ALA A 109 -8.84 -8.95 12.65
C ALA A 109 -9.51 -8.15 13.79
N PRO A 110 -8.83 -7.97 14.93
CA PRO A 110 -9.34 -7.15 16.03
C PRO A 110 -9.58 -5.70 15.60
N ALA A 111 -10.36 -4.97 16.41
CA ALA A 111 -10.48 -3.53 16.28
C ALA A 111 -9.11 -2.85 16.45
N ILE A 112 -8.89 -1.77 15.71
CA ILE A 112 -7.69 -0.94 15.76
C ILE A 112 -7.93 0.08 16.87
N ALA A 113 -7.20 -0.05 17.97
CA ALA A 113 -7.30 0.90 19.06
C ALA A 113 -6.87 2.30 18.59
N GLU A 114 -7.77 3.28 18.68
CA GLU A 114 -7.42 4.68 18.44
C GLU A 114 -6.42 5.17 19.49
N ILE A 115 -5.35 5.82 19.03
CA ILE A 115 -4.42 6.49 19.92
C ILE A 115 -5.02 7.86 20.25
N MET A 116 -5.70 7.95 21.39
CA MET A 116 -6.17 9.25 21.89
C MET A 116 -4.98 10.03 22.44
N VAL A 117 -4.61 11.10 21.74
CA VAL A 117 -3.64 12.10 22.21
C VAL A 117 -4.34 13.43 22.39
N ASP A 118 -3.84 14.25 23.33
CA ASP A 118 -4.30 15.63 23.46
C ASP A 118 -4.12 16.33 22.11
N PRO A 119 -5.11 17.14 21.66
CA PRO A 119 -4.96 17.93 20.45
C PRO A 119 -3.68 18.76 20.50
N LEU A 120 -2.94 18.78 19.40
CA LEU A 120 -1.79 19.67 19.23
C LEU A 120 -2.25 21.10 19.53
N LYS A 121 -1.59 21.74 20.51
CA LYS A 121 -1.86 23.16 20.80
C LYS A 121 -1.56 23.96 19.53
N PRO A 122 -2.43 24.91 19.13
CA PRO A 122 -2.18 25.77 17.99
C PRO A 122 -0.79 26.43 18.13
N GLN A 123 0.05 26.29 17.12
CA GLN A 123 1.30 27.05 17.05
C GLN A 123 0.96 28.47 16.59
N THR A 124 1.09 29.43 17.49
CA THR A 124 0.84 30.85 17.21
C THR A 124 2.08 31.57 16.68
N GLU A 125 3.25 30.93 16.78
CA GLU A 125 4.54 31.45 16.34
C GLU A 125 5.37 30.31 15.77
N LEU A 126 6.19 30.61 14.75
CA LEU A 126 7.17 29.67 14.20
C LEU A 126 8.21 29.38 15.29
N ARG A 127 8.30 28.12 15.73
CA ARG A 127 9.36 27.68 16.64
C ARG A 127 10.53 27.12 15.83
N GLY A 128 11.72 27.68 16.04
CA GLY A 128 12.95 27.26 15.35
C GLY A 128 13.15 27.94 14.00
N ASP A 129 14.23 27.58 13.32
CA ASP A 129 14.49 28.02 11.94
C ASP A 129 13.60 27.24 10.97
N PRO A 130 12.70 27.89 10.21
CA PRO A 130 11.86 27.21 9.21
C PRO A 130 12.68 26.47 8.14
N ALA A 131 13.92 26.91 7.88
CA ALA A 131 14.82 26.23 6.96
C ALA A 131 15.38 24.91 7.54
N ALA A 132 15.35 24.72 8.86
CA ALA A 132 15.79 23.49 9.51
C ALA A 132 14.75 22.35 9.45
N ALA A 133 13.47 22.66 9.22
CA ALA A 133 12.39 21.65 9.13
C ALA A 133 12.58 20.62 7.99
N PHE A 134 13.48 20.91 7.04
CA PHE A 134 13.82 20.03 5.92
C PHE A 134 15.17 19.32 6.08
N THR A 135 15.78 19.41 7.28
CA THR A 135 17.08 18.79 7.55
C THR A 135 16.98 17.40 8.19
N ASP A 136 15.76 16.92 8.46
CA ASP A 136 15.53 15.58 9.01
C ASP A 136 16.08 14.49 8.08
N ASP A 137 16.74 13.50 8.70
CA ASP A 137 17.58 12.45 8.08
C ASP A 137 16.86 11.57 7.03
N PHE A 138 15.53 11.64 6.92
CA PHE A 138 14.73 10.89 5.95
C PHE A 138 15.01 11.30 4.49
N ALA A 139 15.66 12.45 4.27
CA ALA A 139 16.02 12.96 2.95
C ALA A 139 17.46 12.61 2.50
N ARG A 140 18.28 11.94 3.32
CA ARG A 140 19.65 11.56 2.93
C ARG A 140 19.65 10.32 2.03
N THR A 141 19.99 10.51 0.76
CA THR A 141 20.45 9.43 -0.13
C THR A 141 21.65 8.73 0.48
N VAL A 142 21.52 7.45 0.82
CA VAL A 142 22.68 6.57 1.04
C VAL A 142 23.36 6.38 -0.32
N PRO A 143 24.63 6.78 -0.52
CA PRO A 143 25.35 6.39 -1.72
C PRO A 143 25.58 4.88 -1.64
N MET A 144 25.07 4.14 -2.62
CA MET A 144 25.40 2.72 -2.77
C MET A 144 26.92 2.57 -2.96
N PRO A 145 27.62 1.70 -2.20
CA PRO A 145 29.01 1.40 -2.51
C PRO A 145 29.04 0.63 -3.84
N ILE A 146 29.76 1.21 -4.80
CA ILE A 146 30.16 0.55 -6.04
C ILE A 146 31.17 -0.56 -5.72
N ASN A 147 30.86 -1.77 -6.16
CA ASN A 147 31.83 -2.81 -6.46
C ASN A 147 31.39 -3.52 -7.74
#